data_AF-A0A3C1S9J2-F1
#
_entry.id   AF-A0A3C1S9J2-F1
#
_cell.length_a   1.000
_cell.length_b   1.000
_cell.length_c   1.000
_cell.angle_alpha   90.00
_cell.angle_beta   90.00
_cell.angle_gamma   90.00
#
_symmetry.space_group_name_H-M   'P 1'
#
loop_
_entity.id
_entity.type
_entity.pdbx_description
1 polymer ?
#
loop_
_entity_poly.entity_id
_entity_poly.type
_entity_poly.pdbx_seq_one_letter_code
_entity_poly.pdbx_strand_id
1 'polypeptide(L)'
;MDSTDKKFEERADFIDEQDLLKWTVENDFFNTIQKSIIGRGAKLIVGPRGTGKTHQLKHAYFKCIKNNEKPFALYVTFGSYYRLEPLLFNASNAINIFHAWVLSKIILSCYEMLNILKKNNNVKLLYNEHLNEKELRSFIEKAERYKELPEFDKLIKFLSIQKTIDIIENLTQKIGRKRAILILDDAALTLTPDYMIEFFDIFRSLKTLHISPKASVYPGTTQYGPRFHIGQDAENILAWLKVDDESYSTFMDQMLERRFVDIQIEKDIIELLKFASFGIPRAFITLMRNYQKDKGKTIQQKFNNVINDQKELLQQEYLSLLLKIPQYSSIIRTGLNLFDKIINELTKANQSNPDEKQVCVGIMEEPETHRVGRMIKFLIEAGFLYEIGPLHECPDRMFNRYMPDFLFLIQNRAFSFTKGFNAKEIILFINKKTNKRPLRKQIKSFLDENQLNNIRLNLPACSKCGTERLTEGQK
;
A
#
# COMPACT_ATOMS: atom_id res chain seq x y z
N MET A 1 -8.85 -25.86 -7.56
CA MET A 1 -8.37 -24.91 -8.59
C MET A 1 -7.31 -25.63 -9.39
N ASP A 2 -7.44 -25.63 -10.70
CA ASP A 2 -6.46 -26.22 -11.60
C ASP A 2 -5.08 -25.59 -11.37
N SER A 3 -4.01 -26.38 -11.44
CA SER A 3 -2.63 -25.93 -11.14
C SER A 3 -2.18 -24.73 -12.01
N THR A 4 -2.79 -24.58 -13.18
CA THR A 4 -2.58 -23.50 -14.16
C THR A 4 -3.12 -22.14 -13.72
N ASP A 5 -4.18 -22.07 -12.89
CA ASP A 5 -4.74 -20.80 -12.40
C ASP A 5 -4.04 -20.29 -11.13
N LYS A 6 -3.47 -21.20 -10.33
CA LYS A 6 -2.85 -20.86 -9.03
C LYS A 6 -1.67 -19.90 -9.18
N LYS A 7 -0.84 -20.07 -10.23
CA LYS A 7 0.32 -19.19 -10.50
C LYS A 7 -0.08 -17.73 -10.74
N PHE A 8 -1.32 -17.48 -11.16
CA PHE A 8 -1.83 -16.13 -11.37
C PHE A 8 -2.59 -15.56 -10.15
N GLU A 9 -2.57 -16.21 -8.99
CA GLU A 9 -3.24 -15.69 -7.78
C GLU A 9 -2.59 -14.37 -7.30
N GLU A 10 -3.27 -13.25 -7.51
CA GLU A 10 -2.72 -11.92 -7.25
C GLU A 10 -2.65 -11.55 -5.77
N ARG A 11 -3.56 -12.10 -4.95
CA ARG A 11 -3.70 -11.72 -3.54
C ARG A 11 -2.98 -12.73 -2.67
N ALA A 12 -1.99 -12.24 -1.92
CA ALA A 12 -1.28 -13.02 -0.92
C ALA A 12 -2.20 -13.61 0.17
N ASP A 13 -3.41 -13.08 0.35
CA ASP A 13 -4.43 -13.64 1.23
C ASP A 13 -4.87 -15.06 0.83
N PHE A 14 -4.89 -15.34 -0.47
CA PHE A 14 -5.34 -16.61 -1.05
C PHE A 14 -4.19 -17.56 -1.40
N ILE A 15 -2.95 -17.16 -1.13
CA ILE A 15 -1.77 -18.01 -1.29
C ILE A 15 -1.50 -18.73 0.03
N ASP A 16 -1.39 -20.06 -0.03
CA ASP A 16 -1.04 -20.87 1.13
C ASP A 16 0.44 -20.67 1.54
N GLU A 17 0.80 -21.14 2.74
CA GLU A 17 2.14 -20.96 3.29
C GLU A 17 3.23 -21.57 2.40
N GLN A 18 3.01 -22.77 1.85
CA GLN A 18 4.04 -23.49 1.08
C GLN A 18 4.36 -22.74 -0.20
N ASP A 19 3.33 -22.32 -0.92
CA ASP A 19 3.49 -21.56 -2.15
C ASP A 19 4.02 -20.15 -1.90
N LEU A 20 3.59 -19.49 -0.82
CA LEU A 20 4.10 -18.17 -0.46
C LEU A 20 5.61 -18.22 -0.24
N LEU A 21 6.10 -19.22 0.50
CA LEU A 21 7.54 -19.41 0.73
C LEU A 21 8.27 -19.81 -0.55
N LYS A 22 7.70 -20.71 -1.35
CA LYS A 22 8.29 -21.16 -2.62
C LYS A 22 8.45 -20.02 -3.63
N TRP A 23 7.44 -19.15 -3.75
CA TRP A 23 7.42 -18.05 -4.72
C TRP A 23 8.11 -16.79 -4.23
N THR A 24 8.48 -16.72 -2.95
CA THR A 24 9.21 -15.57 -2.41
C THR A 24 10.58 -15.46 -3.05
N VAL A 25 10.99 -14.26 -3.46
CA VAL A 25 12.35 -13.95 -3.90
C VAL A 25 13.06 -13.18 -2.79
N GLU A 26 14.11 -13.78 -2.21
CA GLU A 26 14.86 -13.20 -1.08
C GLU A 26 16.10 -12.41 -1.56
N ASN A 27 15.91 -11.24 -2.17
CA ASN A 27 17.01 -10.32 -2.50
C ASN A 27 17.32 -9.32 -1.36
N ASP A 28 18.30 -8.43 -1.56
CA ASP A 28 18.68 -7.43 -0.54
C ASP A 28 17.53 -6.48 -0.16
N PHE A 29 16.73 -6.06 -1.13
CA PHE A 29 15.53 -5.26 -0.91
C PHE A 29 14.53 -6.00 0.01
N PHE A 30 14.20 -7.25 -0.34
CA PHE A 30 13.32 -8.10 0.45
C PHE A 30 13.86 -8.31 1.87
N ASN A 31 15.15 -8.65 1.99
CA ASN A 31 15.81 -8.91 3.26
C ASN A 31 15.88 -7.66 4.15
N THR A 32 16.01 -6.47 3.57
CA THR A 32 15.96 -5.20 4.30
C THR A 32 14.59 -4.98 4.92
N ILE A 33 13.52 -5.20 4.16
CA ILE A 33 12.14 -5.10 4.66
C ILE A 33 11.89 -6.14 5.76
N GLN A 34 12.30 -7.40 5.53
CA GLN A 34 12.15 -8.47 6.52
C GLN A 34 12.89 -8.19 7.82
N LYS A 35 14.12 -7.66 7.76
CA LYS A 35 14.88 -7.24 8.95
C LYS A 35 14.11 -6.17 9.73
N SER A 36 13.51 -5.21 9.04
CA SER A 36 12.71 -4.15 9.66
C SER A 36 11.40 -4.67 10.29
N ILE A 37 10.67 -5.56 9.60
CA ILE A 37 9.42 -6.16 10.13
C ILE A 37 9.70 -7.04 11.35
N ILE A 38 10.77 -7.84 11.32
CA ILE A 38 11.14 -8.68 12.45
C ILE A 38 11.75 -7.82 13.56
N GLY A 39 12.40 -6.71 13.24
CA GLY A 39 13.10 -5.81 14.15
C GLY A 39 12.26 -5.18 15.27
N ARG A 40 12.96 -4.49 16.17
CA ARG A 40 12.35 -3.73 17.28
C ARG A 40 11.70 -2.43 16.78
N GLY A 41 10.84 -1.88 17.62
CA GLY A 41 10.18 -0.60 17.38
C GLY A 41 8.96 -0.73 16.47
N ALA A 42 8.18 0.36 16.39
CA ALA A 42 7.02 0.39 15.52
C ALA A 42 7.45 0.71 14.09
N LYS A 43 6.91 -0.01 13.10
CA LYS A 43 7.20 0.23 11.68
C LYS A 43 5.91 0.30 10.87
N LEU A 44 5.93 1.18 9.88
CA LEU A 44 4.87 1.33 8.89
C LEU A 44 5.41 0.85 7.54
N ILE A 45 4.78 -0.16 6.95
CA ILE A 45 5.16 -0.72 5.66
C ILE A 45 4.36 0.05 4.61
N VAL A 46 5.03 0.94 3.88
CA VAL A 46 4.40 1.92 2.98
C VAL A 46 4.60 1.52 1.53
N GLY A 47 3.57 1.67 0.71
CA GLY A 47 3.68 1.52 -0.75
C GLY A 47 2.30 1.46 -1.40
N PRO A 48 2.21 1.60 -2.74
CA PRO A 48 0.95 1.48 -3.45
C PRO A 48 0.27 0.12 -3.27
N ARG A 49 -0.97 0.04 -3.72
CA ARG A 49 -1.71 -1.24 -3.76
C ARG A 49 -0.95 -2.24 -4.66
N GLY A 50 -0.88 -3.50 -4.23
CA GLY A 50 -0.26 -4.57 -5.03
C GLY A 50 1.26 -4.71 -4.94
N THR A 51 1.97 -3.90 -4.16
CA THR A 51 3.44 -3.99 -4.03
C THR A 51 3.96 -5.17 -3.20
N GLY A 52 3.07 -5.96 -2.60
CA GLY A 52 3.45 -7.12 -1.80
C GLY A 52 3.61 -6.86 -0.29
N LYS A 53 3.00 -5.80 0.27
CA LYS A 53 3.01 -5.53 1.72
C LYS A 53 2.52 -6.74 2.54
N THR A 54 1.34 -7.27 2.23
CA THR A 54 0.79 -8.49 2.84
C THR A 54 1.72 -9.69 2.69
N HIS A 55 2.35 -9.85 1.51
CA HIS A 55 3.32 -10.92 1.27
C HIS A 55 4.52 -10.83 2.22
N GLN A 56 5.09 -9.63 2.38
CA GLN A 56 6.20 -9.35 3.30
C GLN A 56 5.81 -9.65 4.75
N LEU A 57 4.62 -9.21 5.17
CA LEU A 57 4.11 -9.42 6.53
C LEU A 57 3.84 -10.89 6.84
N LYS A 58 3.17 -11.62 5.93
CA LYS A 58 2.94 -13.07 6.07
C LYS A 58 4.24 -13.86 6.08
N HIS A 59 5.20 -13.51 5.22
CA HIS A 59 6.50 -14.16 5.21
C HIS A 59 7.23 -14.00 6.55
N ALA A 60 7.25 -12.78 7.10
CA ALA A 60 7.86 -12.51 8.40
C ALA A 60 7.15 -13.28 9.53
N TYR A 61 5.81 -13.37 9.48
CA TYR A 61 5.01 -14.18 10.41
C TYR A 61 5.42 -15.66 10.38
N PHE A 62 5.41 -16.30 9.21
CA PHE A 62 5.79 -17.71 9.07
C PHE A 62 7.25 -17.97 9.50
N LYS A 63 8.17 -17.04 9.19
CA LYS A 63 9.57 -17.13 9.62
C LYS A 63 9.70 -17.09 11.14
N CYS A 64 8.87 -16.31 11.83
CA CYS A 64 8.88 -16.22 13.30
C CYS A 64 8.24 -17.43 13.99
N ILE A 65 7.18 -18.00 13.38
CA ILE A 65 6.56 -19.24 13.87
C ILE A 65 7.56 -20.39 13.85
N LYS A 66 8.27 -20.57 12.73
CA LYS A 66 9.19 -21.71 12.52
C LYS A 66 10.48 -21.66 13.34
N ASN A 67 10.89 -20.50 13.82
CA ASN A 67 12.17 -20.32 14.51
C ASN A 67 11.95 -19.76 15.93
N ASN A 68 12.34 -20.54 16.95
CA ASN A 68 12.19 -20.19 18.36
C ASN A 68 13.03 -19.00 18.85
N GLU A 69 14.10 -18.66 18.13
CA GLU A 69 14.95 -17.50 18.43
C GLU A 69 14.33 -16.17 17.95
N LYS A 70 13.32 -16.25 17.07
CA LYS A 70 12.58 -15.09 16.56
C LYS A 70 11.50 -14.64 17.54
N PRO A 71 10.94 -13.43 17.38
CA PRO A 71 9.87 -12.93 18.23
C PRO A 71 8.62 -13.81 18.21
N PHE A 72 7.80 -13.69 19.25
CA PHE A 72 6.42 -14.16 19.24
C PHE A 72 5.61 -13.33 18.25
N ALA A 73 5.26 -13.88 17.09
CA ALA A 73 4.58 -13.14 16.03
C ALA A 73 3.07 -13.36 16.10
N LEU A 74 2.32 -12.27 16.14
CA LEU A 74 0.86 -12.24 16.07
C LEU A 74 0.44 -11.57 14.76
N TYR A 75 -0.39 -12.22 13.96
CA TYR A 75 -0.88 -11.69 12.69
C TYR A 75 -2.37 -11.38 12.80
N VAL A 76 -2.75 -10.15 12.47
CA VAL A 76 -4.12 -9.66 12.53
C VAL A 76 -4.44 -8.93 11.24
N THR A 77 -5.59 -9.24 10.63
CA THR A 77 -6.10 -8.53 9.45
C THR A 77 -7.32 -7.68 9.80
N PHE A 78 -7.33 -6.46 9.25
CA PHE A 78 -8.41 -5.49 9.40
C PHE A 78 -9.24 -5.31 8.13
N GLY A 79 -9.14 -6.21 7.15
CA GLY A 79 -9.85 -6.10 5.86
C GLY A 79 -11.38 -5.92 5.94
N SER A 80 -12.02 -6.31 7.05
CA SER A 80 -13.47 -6.15 7.28
C SER A 80 -13.88 -4.85 7.98
N TYR A 81 -12.95 -3.92 8.25
CA TYR A 81 -13.23 -2.75 9.10
C TYR A 81 -14.41 -1.90 8.58
N TYR A 82 -14.63 -1.83 7.25
CA TYR A 82 -15.65 -0.97 6.62
C TYR A 82 -17.06 -1.31 7.11
N ARG A 83 -17.24 -2.54 7.60
CA ARG A 83 -18.51 -3.00 8.18
C ARG A 83 -18.85 -2.33 9.51
N LEU A 84 -17.86 -1.72 10.18
CA LEU A 84 -18.06 -0.93 11.41
C LEU A 84 -18.43 0.53 11.12
N GLU A 85 -18.30 1.02 9.89
CA GLU A 85 -18.61 2.43 9.54
C GLU A 85 -20.05 2.84 9.90
N PRO A 86 -21.08 2.00 9.69
CA PRO A 86 -22.43 2.35 10.10
C PRO A 86 -22.59 2.64 11.59
N LEU A 87 -21.70 2.13 12.46
CA LEU A 87 -21.76 2.39 13.90
C LEU A 87 -21.47 3.85 14.23
N LEU A 88 -20.60 4.53 13.48
CA LEU A 88 -20.24 5.94 13.72
C LEU A 88 -21.46 6.86 13.70
N PHE A 89 -22.48 6.52 12.90
CA PHE A 89 -23.69 7.32 12.74
C PHE A 89 -24.82 6.89 13.68
N ASN A 90 -24.81 5.65 14.16
CA ASN A 90 -25.97 5.04 14.83
C ASN A 90 -25.75 4.70 16.31
N ALA A 91 -24.49 4.63 16.77
CA ALA A 91 -24.16 4.20 18.14
C ALA A 91 -23.32 5.25 18.87
N SER A 92 -23.77 5.68 20.06
CA SER A 92 -23.06 6.66 20.89
C SER A 92 -21.71 6.14 21.44
N ASN A 93 -21.54 4.81 21.49
CA ASN A 93 -20.33 4.13 21.94
C ASN A 93 -19.52 3.51 20.78
N ALA A 94 -19.71 3.96 19.54
CA ALA A 94 -19.05 3.41 18.35
C ALA A 94 -17.53 3.30 18.46
N ILE A 95 -16.87 4.32 19.01
CA ILE A 95 -15.41 4.32 19.21
C ILE A 95 -14.98 3.25 20.22
N ASN A 96 -15.73 3.07 21.31
CA ASN A 96 -15.45 2.02 22.29
C ASN A 96 -15.63 0.62 21.68
N ILE A 97 -16.65 0.43 20.84
CA ILE A 97 -16.85 -0.82 20.09
C ILE A 97 -15.68 -1.06 19.15
N PHE A 98 -15.23 -0.04 18.41
CA PHE A 98 -14.09 -0.14 17.51
C PHE A 98 -12.80 -0.50 18.25
N HIS A 99 -12.52 0.16 19.38
CA HIS A 99 -11.38 -0.17 20.24
C HIS A 99 -11.44 -1.62 20.71
N ALA A 100 -12.58 -2.04 21.28
CA ALA A 100 -12.78 -3.41 21.72
C ALA A 100 -12.64 -4.41 20.57
N TRP A 101 -13.07 -4.07 19.36
CA TRP A 101 -12.95 -4.92 18.17
C TRP A 101 -11.48 -5.10 17.74
N VAL A 102 -10.70 -4.02 17.71
CA VAL A 102 -9.26 -4.09 17.43
C VAL A 102 -8.55 -4.97 18.46
N LEU A 103 -8.78 -4.72 19.74
CA LEU A 103 -8.14 -5.48 20.83
C LEU A 103 -8.60 -6.94 20.86
N SER A 104 -9.88 -7.21 20.58
CA SER A 104 -10.42 -8.57 20.48
C SER A 104 -9.73 -9.36 19.37
N LYS A 105 -9.50 -8.75 18.20
CA LYS A 105 -8.78 -9.39 17.10
C LYS A 105 -7.34 -9.73 17.46
N ILE A 106 -6.66 -8.85 18.21
CA ILE A 106 -5.30 -9.10 18.70
C ILE A 106 -5.29 -10.27 19.70
N ILE A 107 -6.21 -10.30 20.66
CA ILE A 107 -6.30 -11.41 21.62
C ILE A 107 -6.69 -12.72 20.92
N LEU A 108 -7.60 -12.67 19.94
CA LEU A 108 -7.95 -13.84 19.14
C LEU A 108 -6.73 -14.42 18.41
N SER A 109 -5.85 -13.57 17.87
CA SER A 109 -4.60 -14.03 17.26
C SER A 109 -3.66 -14.73 18.26
N CYS A 110 -3.74 -14.41 19.56
CA CYS A 110 -3.01 -15.12 20.60
C CYS A 110 -3.53 -16.56 20.77
N TYR A 111 -4.86 -16.74 20.78
CA TYR A 111 -5.50 -18.07 20.81
C TYR A 111 -5.07 -18.91 19.61
N GLU A 112 -5.16 -18.34 18.41
CA GLU A 112 -4.78 -19.01 17.16
C GLU A 112 -3.31 -19.42 17.16
N MET A 113 -2.43 -18.54 17.63
CA MET A 113 -1.00 -18.82 17.72
C MET A 113 -0.66 -19.90 18.75
N LEU A 114 -1.36 -19.95 19.90
CA LEU A 114 -1.19 -21.04 20.87
C LEU A 114 -1.58 -22.40 20.28
N ASN A 115 -2.66 -22.45 19.50
CA ASN A 115 -3.09 -23.65 18.79
C ASN A 115 -2.05 -24.09 17.76
N ILE A 116 -1.52 -23.15 16.95
CA ILE A 116 -0.47 -23.43 15.96
C ILE A 116 0.79 -24.00 16.63
N LEU A 117 1.21 -23.43 17.75
CA LEU A 117 2.38 -23.90 18.50
C LEU A 117 2.11 -25.16 19.33
N LYS A 118 0.89 -25.69 19.31
CA LYS A 118 0.44 -26.82 20.15
C LYS A 118 0.69 -26.58 21.65
N LYS A 119 0.53 -25.34 22.10
CA LYS A 119 0.72 -24.89 23.49
C LYS A 119 -0.61 -24.66 24.19
N ASN A 120 -1.60 -25.51 23.95
CA ASN A 120 -2.98 -25.34 24.43
C ASN A 120 -3.09 -25.27 25.96
N ASN A 121 -2.13 -25.83 26.70
CA ASN A 121 -2.07 -25.71 28.16
C ASN A 121 -1.92 -24.24 28.63
N ASN A 122 -1.35 -23.38 27.79
CA ASN A 122 -1.20 -21.96 28.05
C ASN A 122 -2.48 -21.15 27.80
N VAL A 123 -3.54 -21.76 27.24
CA VAL A 123 -4.83 -21.09 27.02
C VAL A 123 -5.46 -20.63 28.34
N LYS A 124 -5.16 -21.32 29.45
CA LYS A 124 -5.57 -20.89 30.79
C LYS A 124 -5.03 -19.51 31.18
N LEU A 125 -3.92 -19.07 30.58
CA LEU A 125 -3.34 -17.73 30.80
C LEU A 125 -4.14 -16.62 30.10
N LEU A 126 -4.89 -16.97 29.05
CA LEU A 126 -5.81 -16.07 28.36
C LEU A 126 -7.19 -16.05 29.02
N TYR A 127 -7.50 -17.07 29.82
CA TYR A 127 -8.84 -17.32 30.31
C TYR A 127 -9.19 -16.39 31.47
N ASN A 128 -10.00 -15.39 31.17
CA ASN A 128 -10.87 -14.69 32.10
C ASN A 128 -12.32 -15.08 31.74
N GLU A 129 -13.27 -15.03 32.68
CA GLU A 129 -14.70 -15.31 32.41
C GLU A 129 -15.25 -14.52 31.21
N HIS A 130 -14.62 -13.39 30.87
CA HIS A 130 -15.00 -12.49 29.78
C HIS A 130 -14.09 -12.53 28.54
N LEU A 131 -13.12 -13.46 28.44
CA LEU A 131 -12.13 -13.50 27.35
C LEU A 131 -12.02 -14.86 26.65
N ASN A 132 -13.07 -15.68 26.65
CA ASN A 132 -12.98 -16.97 25.95
C ASN A 132 -13.02 -16.79 24.42
N GLU A 133 -12.38 -17.71 23.68
CA GLU A 133 -12.26 -17.64 22.22
C GLU A 133 -13.62 -17.53 21.50
N LYS A 134 -14.63 -18.25 21.99
CA LYS A 134 -15.97 -18.27 21.38
C LYS A 134 -16.66 -16.91 21.50
N GLU A 135 -16.55 -16.27 22.66
CA GLU A 135 -17.09 -14.94 22.93
C GLU A 135 -16.39 -13.87 22.09
N LEU A 136 -15.07 -13.92 21.97
CA LEU A 136 -14.31 -13.01 21.10
C LEU A 136 -14.73 -13.15 19.63
N ARG A 137 -14.84 -14.39 19.12
CA ARG A 137 -15.32 -14.65 17.74
C ARG A 137 -16.74 -14.13 17.53
N SER A 138 -17.63 -14.40 18.48
CA SER A 138 -19.03 -13.92 18.45
C SER A 138 -19.10 -12.39 18.43
N PHE A 139 -18.33 -11.72 19.28
CA PHE A 139 -18.26 -10.26 19.31
C PHE A 139 -17.73 -9.69 17.99
N ILE A 140 -16.63 -10.22 17.44
CA ILE A 140 -16.06 -9.75 16.17
C ILE A 140 -17.08 -9.90 15.04
N GLU A 141 -17.72 -11.07 14.92
CA GLU A 141 -18.74 -11.32 13.89
C GLU A 141 -19.92 -10.37 14.02
N LYS A 142 -20.38 -10.11 15.25
CA LYS A 142 -21.52 -9.25 15.50
C LYS A 142 -21.20 -7.77 15.32
N ALA A 143 -20.02 -7.31 15.75
CA ALA A 143 -19.57 -5.94 15.51
C ALA A 143 -19.43 -5.61 14.02
N GLU A 144 -19.13 -6.61 13.19
CA GLU A 144 -19.07 -6.49 11.73
C GLU A 144 -20.44 -6.61 11.04
N ARG A 145 -21.56 -6.77 11.76
CA ARG A 145 -22.89 -6.96 11.15
C ARG A 145 -24.00 -6.10 11.75
N TYR A 146 -23.98 -5.91 13.07
CA TYR A 146 -25.09 -5.34 13.82
C TYR A 146 -24.77 -3.92 14.29
N LYS A 147 -25.83 -3.11 14.45
CA LYS A 147 -25.75 -1.70 14.84
C LYS A 147 -25.65 -1.46 16.35
N GLU A 148 -26.05 -2.44 17.16
CA GLU A 148 -26.02 -2.38 18.62
C GLU A 148 -25.54 -3.71 19.20
N LEU A 149 -24.79 -3.66 20.31
CA LEU A 149 -24.11 -4.82 20.91
C LEU A 149 -24.26 -4.85 22.45
N PRO A 150 -25.48 -4.70 23.03
CA PRO A 150 -25.66 -4.58 24.48
C PRO A 150 -25.19 -5.82 25.25
N GLU A 151 -25.23 -6.99 24.63
CA GLU A 151 -24.75 -8.25 25.23
C GLU A 151 -23.24 -8.27 25.49
N PHE A 152 -22.46 -7.39 24.84
CA PHE A 152 -21.00 -7.33 24.97
C PHE A 152 -20.49 -6.14 25.80
N ASP A 153 -21.37 -5.41 26.49
CA ASP A 153 -20.97 -4.25 27.31
C ASP A 153 -19.89 -4.60 28.35
N LYS A 154 -19.96 -5.80 28.93
CA LYS A 154 -18.94 -6.29 29.87
C LYS A 154 -17.59 -6.48 29.18
N LEU A 155 -17.57 -7.14 28.01
CA LEU A 155 -16.35 -7.34 27.21
C LEU A 155 -15.75 -6.01 26.77
N ILE A 156 -16.57 -5.09 26.26
CA ILE A 156 -16.15 -3.76 25.78
C ILE A 156 -15.51 -2.95 26.90
N LYS A 157 -16.12 -2.94 28.10
CA LYS A 157 -15.54 -2.26 29.28
C LYS A 157 -14.33 -3.00 29.85
N PHE A 158 -14.29 -4.32 29.71
CA PHE A 158 -13.20 -5.13 30.23
C PHE A 158 -11.93 -4.96 29.40
N LEU A 159 -12.03 -4.90 28.07
CA LEU A 159 -10.90 -4.80 27.17
C LEU A 159 -10.22 -3.43 27.25
N SER A 160 -8.90 -3.44 27.38
CA SER A 160 -8.08 -2.24 27.36
C SER A 160 -6.72 -2.52 26.72
N ILE A 161 -6.04 -1.45 26.30
CA ILE A 161 -4.68 -1.53 25.76
C ILE A 161 -3.74 -2.19 26.78
N GLN A 162 -3.79 -1.76 28.05
CA GLN A 162 -2.92 -2.31 29.10
C GLN A 162 -3.12 -3.81 29.29
N LYS A 163 -4.37 -4.29 29.37
CA LYS A 163 -4.64 -5.73 29.50
C LYS A 163 -4.15 -6.51 28.29
N THR A 164 -4.28 -5.95 27.10
CA THR A 164 -3.79 -6.57 25.87
C THR A 164 -2.26 -6.69 25.90
N ILE A 165 -1.56 -5.65 26.36
CA ILE A 165 -0.12 -5.67 26.60
C ILE A 165 0.25 -6.77 27.59
N ASP A 166 -0.38 -6.78 28.77
CA ASP A 166 -0.09 -7.74 29.83
C ASP A 166 -0.25 -9.18 29.35
N ILE A 167 -1.33 -9.45 28.59
CA ILE A 167 -1.59 -10.75 27.97
C ILE A 167 -0.46 -11.15 27.02
N ILE A 168 -0.09 -10.26 26.09
CA ILE A 168 0.93 -10.55 25.07
C ILE A 168 2.29 -10.78 25.73
N GLU A 169 2.68 -9.95 26.69
CA GLU A 169 3.98 -10.08 27.38
C GLU A 169 4.05 -11.37 28.21
N ASN A 170 3.00 -11.70 28.97
CA ASN A 170 2.92 -12.94 29.73
C ASN A 170 3.03 -14.17 28.82
N LEU A 171 2.30 -14.18 27.69
CA LEU A 171 2.39 -15.28 26.73
C LEU A 171 3.76 -15.38 26.08
N THR A 172 4.34 -14.24 25.71
CA THR A 172 5.68 -14.15 25.12
C THR A 172 6.71 -14.82 26.03
N GLN A 173 6.70 -14.49 27.32
CA GLN A 173 7.59 -15.10 28.31
C GLN A 173 7.33 -16.60 28.48
N LYS A 174 6.06 -17.02 28.58
CA LYS A 174 5.68 -18.44 28.80
C LYS A 174 6.02 -19.35 27.62
N ILE A 175 6.03 -18.81 26.41
CA ILE A 175 6.43 -19.53 25.19
C ILE A 175 7.96 -19.51 25.02
N GLY A 176 8.69 -18.78 25.88
CA GLY A 176 10.16 -18.72 25.86
C GLY A 176 10.70 -17.75 24.81
N ARG A 177 9.91 -16.76 24.38
CA ARG A 177 10.33 -15.73 23.44
C ARG A 177 10.74 -14.46 24.19
N LYS A 178 11.71 -13.70 23.67
CA LYS A 178 12.23 -12.47 24.31
C LYS A 178 11.32 -11.24 24.13
N ARG A 179 10.50 -11.24 23.09
CA ARG A 179 9.62 -10.13 22.67
C ARG A 179 8.58 -10.63 21.67
N ALA A 180 7.54 -9.83 21.46
CA ALA A 180 6.52 -10.01 20.44
C ALA A 180 6.66 -9.01 19.29
N ILE A 181 6.19 -9.42 18.11
CA ILE A 181 5.84 -8.53 17.01
C ILE A 181 4.34 -8.66 16.74
N LEU A 182 3.68 -7.52 16.58
CA LEU A 182 2.27 -7.46 16.26
C LEU A 182 2.13 -6.98 14.82
N ILE A 183 1.72 -7.87 13.93
CA ILE A 183 1.56 -7.62 12.50
C ILE A 183 0.08 -7.29 12.25
N LEU A 184 -0.19 -6.03 11.96
CA LEU A 184 -1.52 -5.48 11.71
C LEU A 184 -1.66 -5.15 10.22
N ASP A 185 -2.18 -6.10 9.45
CA ASP A 185 -2.32 -5.96 8.00
C ASP A 185 -3.69 -5.39 7.60
N ASP A 186 -3.73 -4.73 6.43
CA ASP A 186 -4.89 -4.02 5.88
C ASP A 186 -5.51 -2.99 6.84
N ALA A 187 -4.73 -2.50 7.79
CA ALA A 187 -5.19 -1.53 8.78
C ALA A 187 -5.67 -0.22 8.14
N ALA A 188 -5.11 0.19 7.00
CA ALA A 188 -5.38 1.50 6.41
C ALA A 188 -5.96 1.44 4.99
N LEU A 189 -6.58 0.32 4.59
CA LEU A 189 -7.00 0.12 3.19
C LEU A 189 -8.08 1.13 2.75
N THR A 190 -8.96 1.56 3.66
CA THR A 190 -10.07 2.48 3.38
C THR A 190 -10.81 2.94 4.67
N LEU A 191 -10.20 2.91 5.85
CA LEU A 191 -10.87 3.37 7.10
C LEU A 191 -11.48 4.76 6.93
N THR A 192 -12.64 4.99 7.55
CA THR A 192 -13.11 6.37 7.78
C THR A 192 -12.03 7.12 8.57
N PRO A 193 -11.84 8.43 8.31
CA PRO A 193 -10.85 9.24 9.00
C PRO A 193 -10.83 9.03 10.51
N ASP A 194 -12.00 8.98 11.14
CA ASP A 194 -12.16 8.81 12.59
C ASP A 194 -11.56 7.50 13.10
N TYR A 195 -11.89 6.37 12.46
CA TYR A 195 -11.34 5.08 12.89
C TYR A 195 -9.83 4.95 12.59
N MET A 196 -9.28 5.63 11.57
CA MET A 196 -7.82 5.63 11.37
C MET A 196 -7.10 6.30 12.53
N ILE A 197 -7.60 7.45 12.97
CA ILE A 197 -7.03 8.21 14.08
C ILE A 197 -7.01 7.32 15.34
N GLU A 198 -8.15 6.69 15.65
CA GLU A 198 -8.27 5.80 16.80
C GLU A 198 -7.38 4.56 16.67
N PHE A 199 -7.30 3.96 15.47
CA PHE A 199 -6.44 2.81 15.21
C PHE A 199 -4.96 3.14 15.47
N PHE A 200 -4.48 4.30 15.00
CA PHE A 200 -3.09 4.69 15.21
C PHE A 200 -2.79 5.11 16.65
N ASP A 201 -3.78 5.59 17.41
CA ASP A 201 -3.62 5.79 18.85
C ASP A 201 -3.44 4.46 19.57
N ILE A 202 -4.24 3.44 19.22
CA ILE A 202 -4.07 2.05 19.72
C ILE A 202 -2.69 1.50 19.30
N PHE A 203 -2.35 1.59 18.02
CA PHE A 203 -1.08 1.09 17.48
C PHE A 203 0.13 1.66 18.21
N ARG A 204 0.15 2.98 18.42
CA ARG A 204 1.22 3.67 19.16
C ARG A 204 1.25 3.21 20.61
N SER A 205 0.10 3.08 21.25
CA SER A 205 -0.01 2.74 22.66
C SER A 205 0.32 1.27 22.98
N LEU A 206 0.21 0.37 22.00
CA LEU A 206 0.62 -1.03 22.12
C LEU A 206 2.16 -1.23 22.09
N LYS A 207 2.93 -0.21 21.69
CA LYS A 207 4.39 -0.28 21.61
C LYS A 207 4.98 -0.30 23.01
N THR A 208 5.71 -1.37 23.34
CA THR A 208 6.50 -1.49 24.58
C THR A 208 7.95 -1.87 24.26
N LEU A 209 8.77 -2.04 25.29
CA LEU A 209 10.11 -2.61 25.12
C LEU A 209 10.05 -4.05 24.55
N HIS A 210 8.96 -4.78 24.86
CA HIS A 210 8.75 -6.17 24.49
C HIS A 210 7.72 -6.36 23.37
N ILE A 211 6.95 -5.34 22.99
CA ILE A 211 5.96 -5.42 21.91
C ILE A 211 6.32 -4.41 20.82
N SER A 212 6.53 -4.92 19.59
CA SER A 212 6.90 -4.10 18.44
C SER A 212 5.82 -4.17 17.34
N PRO A 213 4.89 -3.21 17.29
CA PRO A 213 3.79 -3.23 16.32
C PRO A 213 4.27 -2.88 14.89
N LYS A 214 3.61 -3.46 13.89
CA LYS A 214 3.92 -3.34 12.45
C LYS A 214 2.62 -3.19 11.69
N ALA A 215 2.47 -2.15 10.88
CA ALA A 215 1.25 -1.92 10.11
C ALA A 215 1.53 -1.66 8.64
N SER A 216 0.72 -2.20 7.74
CA SER A 216 0.73 -1.81 6.33
C SER A 216 -0.13 -0.55 6.13
N VAL A 217 0.41 0.43 5.41
CA VAL A 217 -0.23 1.74 5.23
C VAL A 217 -0.12 2.27 3.80
N TYR A 218 -0.92 3.29 3.49
CA TYR A 218 -0.99 3.95 2.20
C TYR A 218 -0.61 5.43 2.32
N PRO A 219 0.26 5.96 1.44
CA PRO A 219 0.82 7.30 1.62
C PRO A 219 -0.23 8.42 1.46
N GLY A 220 -1.28 8.21 0.66
CA GLY A 220 -2.32 9.20 0.38
C GLY A 220 -3.46 9.17 1.39
N THR A 221 -4.13 8.04 1.55
CA THR A 221 -5.40 7.92 2.25
C THR A 221 -5.26 7.74 3.75
N THR A 222 -4.12 7.22 4.23
CA THR A 222 -3.90 6.99 5.67
C THR A 222 -3.88 8.30 6.45
N GLN A 223 -4.69 8.38 7.52
CA GLN A 223 -4.75 9.52 8.44
C GLN A 223 -4.35 9.08 9.84
N TYR A 224 -3.25 9.63 10.36
CA TYR A 224 -2.69 9.19 11.63
C TYR A 224 -3.26 9.91 12.86
N GLY A 225 -3.92 11.05 12.65
CA GLY A 225 -4.37 11.92 13.74
C GLY A 225 -3.26 12.76 14.36
N PRO A 226 -3.62 13.73 15.24
CA PRO A 226 -2.67 14.71 15.77
C PRO A 226 -1.68 14.11 16.79
N ARG A 227 -1.98 12.95 17.37
CA ARG A 227 -1.17 12.29 18.40
C ARG A 227 -0.11 11.33 17.86
N PHE A 228 -0.08 11.13 16.55
CA PHE A 228 0.80 10.16 15.92
C PHE A 228 1.77 10.86 14.98
N HIS A 229 3.06 10.79 15.31
CA HIS A 229 4.14 11.42 14.58
C HIS A 229 5.02 10.37 13.91
N ILE A 230 4.96 10.33 12.57
CA ILE A 230 5.86 9.52 11.76
C ILE A 230 7.32 9.94 12.06
N GLY A 231 8.20 8.96 12.24
CA GLY A 231 9.61 9.15 12.61
C GLY A 231 9.86 9.08 14.11
N GLN A 232 8.91 9.51 14.95
CA GLN A 232 9.01 9.39 16.41
C GLN A 232 8.27 8.15 16.92
N ASP A 233 7.02 7.99 16.51
CA ASP A 233 6.19 6.87 16.95
C ASP A 233 6.51 5.61 16.16
N ALA A 234 6.66 5.74 14.84
CA ALA A 234 6.97 4.64 13.93
C ALA A 234 7.83 5.09 12.74
N GLU A 235 8.66 4.17 12.24
CA GLU A 235 9.50 4.40 11.06
C GLU A 235 8.84 3.84 9.78
N ASN A 236 8.92 4.59 8.69
CA ASN A 236 8.44 4.16 7.39
C ASN A 236 9.44 3.24 6.69
N ILE A 237 8.95 2.11 6.20
CA ILE A 237 9.69 1.15 5.38
C ILE A 237 9.01 1.10 4.02
N LEU A 238 9.68 1.61 2.99
CA LEU A 238 9.15 1.60 1.63
C LEU A 238 9.19 0.17 1.07
N ALA A 239 8.01 -0.39 0.84
CA ALA A 239 7.81 -1.66 0.16
C ALA A 239 7.38 -1.38 -1.29
N TRP A 240 8.25 -0.74 -2.06
CA TRP A 240 8.09 -0.53 -3.49
C TRP A 240 9.45 -0.54 -4.20
N LEU A 241 9.61 -1.47 -5.14
CA LEU A 241 10.82 -1.60 -5.94
C LEU A 241 10.91 -0.47 -6.96
N LYS A 242 12.10 0.13 -7.04
CA LYS A 242 12.40 1.17 -8.01
C LYS A 242 12.80 0.52 -9.34
N VAL A 243 12.17 0.94 -10.43
CA VAL A 243 12.27 0.29 -11.76
C VAL A 243 13.61 0.55 -12.46
N ASP A 244 14.26 1.67 -12.16
CA ASP A 244 15.57 2.02 -12.70
C ASP A 244 16.74 1.54 -11.81
N ASP A 245 16.46 0.71 -10.79
CA ASP A 245 17.46 0.07 -9.96
C ASP A 245 18.14 -1.07 -10.73
N GLU A 246 19.45 -1.23 -10.57
CA GLU A 246 20.25 -2.25 -11.25
C GLU A 246 19.78 -3.68 -10.91
N SER A 247 19.25 -3.89 -9.70
CA SER A 247 18.73 -5.18 -9.25
C SER A 247 17.31 -5.50 -9.74
N TYR A 248 16.63 -4.55 -10.40
CA TYR A 248 15.23 -4.68 -10.77
C TYR A 248 14.96 -5.85 -11.70
N SER A 249 15.67 -5.90 -12.84
CA SER A 249 15.41 -6.94 -13.86
C SER A 249 15.73 -8.33 -13.30
N THR A 250 16.84 -8.49 -12.58
CA THR A 250 17.21 -9.73 -11.89
C THR A 250 16.15 -10.19 -10.88
N PHE A 251 15.61 -9.28 -10.07
CA PHE A 251 14.52 -9.62 -9.14
C PHE A 251 13.28 -10.13 -9.89
N MET A 252 12.89 -9.45 -10.96
CA MET A 252 11.72 -9.82 -11.75
C MET A 252 11.92 -11.15 -12.50
N ASP A 253 13.13 -11.45 -12.95
CA ASP A 253 13.49 -12.77 -13.52
C ASP A 253 13.34 -13.89 -12.49
N GLN A 254 13.89 -13.71 -11.29
CA GLN A 254 13.74 -14.70 -10.22
C GLN A 254 12.27 -14.92 -9.82
N MET A 255 11.47 -13.85 -9.84
CA MET A 255 10.02 -13.96 -9.59
C MET A 255 9.34 -14.75 -10.72
N LEU A 256 9.71 -14.49 -11.96
CA LEU A 256 9.20 -15.19 -13.14
C LEU A 256 9.48 -16.70 -13.04
N GLU A 257 10.74 -17.06 -12.80
CA GLU A 257 11.22 -18.45 -12.72
C GLU A 257 10.55 -19.24 -11.59
N ARG A 258 10.44 -18.65 -10.39
CA ARG A 258 9.84 -19.34 -9.23
C ARG A 258 8.35 -19.56 -9.37
N ARG A 259 7.66 -18.64 -10.06
CA ARG A 259 6.20 -18.56 -10.07
C ARG A 259 5.57 -19.12 -11.34
N PHE A 260 6.21 -18.93 -12.48
CA PHE A 260 5.66 -19.27 -13.77
C PHE A 260 6.55 -20.25 -14.52
N VAL A 261 6.29 -21.53 -14.30
CA VAL A 261 6.84 -22.61 -15.12
C VAL A 261 6.08 -22.62 -16.45
N ASP A 262 6.82 -22.62 -17.57
CA ASP A 262 6.33 -22.73 -18.94
C ASP A 262 5.42 -21.58 -19.44
N ILE A 263 5.95 -20.36 -19.52
CA ILE A 263 5.26 -19.22 -20.17
C ILE A 263 5.58 -19.20 -21.66
N GLN A 264 4.54 -19.22 -22.49
CA GLN A 264 4.62 -18.98 -23.93
C GLN A 264 4.46 -17.50 -24.28
N ILE A 265 5.36 -16.64 -23.79
CA ILE A 265 5.44 -15.22 -24.14
C ILE A 265 6.87 -14.91 -24.54
N GLU A 266 7.05 -14.15 -25.61
CA GLU A 266 8.37 -13.73 -26.09
C GLU A 266 9.12 -12.92 -25.03
N LYS A 267 10.43 -13.17 -24.90
CA LYS A 267 11.29 -12.58 -23.86
C LYS A 267 11.23 -11.05 -23.84
N ASP A 268 11.27 -10.42 -25.02
CA ASP A 268 11.22 -8.97 -25.15
C ASP A 268 9.89 -8.41 -24.63
N ILE A 269 8.78 -9.12 -24.84
CA ILE A 269 7.48 -8.72 -24.30
C ILE A 269 7.44 -8.86 -22.79
N ILE A 270 7.96 -9.96 -22.24
CA ILE A 270 8.08 -10.14 -20.79
C ILE A 270 8.87 -8.97 -20.19
N GLU A 271 10.00 -8.59 -20.80
CA GLU A 271 10.82 -7.48 -20.33
C GLU A 271 10.07 -6.14 -20.35
N LEU A 272 9.32 -5.84 -21.42
CA LEU A 272 8.46 -4.66 -21.46
C LEU A 272 7.38 -4.69 -20.38
N LEU A 273 6.77 -5.85 -20.12
CA LEU A 273 5.76 -6.00 -19.07
C LEU A 273 6.37 -5.87 -17.66
N LYS A 274 7.64 -6.23 -17.45
CA LYS A 274 8.35 -5.92 -16.21
C LYS A 274 8.48 -4.42 -16.03
N PHE A 275 8.83 -3.66 -17.06
CA PHE A 275 8.90 -2.20 -16.93
C PHE A 275 7.51 -1.58 -16.73
N ALA A 276 6.50 -2.04 -17.47
CA ALA A 276 5.12 -1.56 -17.37
C ALA A 276 4.43 -1.96 -16.05
N SER A 277 4.93 -2.94 -15.29
CA SER A 277 4.40 -3.26 -13.95
C SER A 277 4.86 -2.27 -12.88
N PHE A 278 5.80 -1.39 -13.22
CA PHE A 278 6.28 -0.31 -12.39
C PHE A 278 6.72 -0.72 -10.97
N GLY A 279 7.38 -1.88 -10.86
CA GLY A 279 7.83 -2.43 -9.57
C GLY A 279 6.71 -2.91 -8.66
N ILE A 280 5.51 -3.13 -9.21
CA ILE A 280 4.33 -3.67 -8.54
C ILE A 280 4.16 -5.13 -8.98
N PRO A 281 4.52 -6.13 -8.15
CA PRO A 281 4.44 -7.55 -8.52
C PRO A 281 3.04 -7.99 -8.96
N ARG A 282 1.98 -7.45 -8.32
CA ARG A 282 0.60 -7.72 -8.72
C ARG A 282 0.32 -7.27 -10.14
N ALA A 283 0.72 -6.05 -10.51
CA ALA A 283 0.53 -5.53 -11.85
C ALA A 283 1.24 -6.40 -12.89
N PHE A 284 2.44 -6.89 -12.59
CA PHE A 284 3.15 -7.83 -13.48
C PHE A 284 2.37 -9.13 -13.71
N ILE A 285 1.87 -9.75 -12.64
CA ILE A 285 1.07 -10.99 -12.74
C ILE A 285 -0.20 -10.77 -13.58
N THR A 286 -0.90 -9.65 -13.35
CA THR A 286 -2.09 -9.27 -14.09
C THR A 286 -1.78 -9.02 -15.57
N LEU A 287 -0.73 -8.27 -15.88
CA LEU A 287 -0.27 -8.01 -17.25
C LEU A 287 0.07 -9.31 -17.98
N MET A 288 0.80 -10.22 -17.34
CA MET A 288 1.14 -11.53 -17.89
C MET A 288 -0.11 -12.38 -18.17
N ARG A 289 -1.06 -12.42 -17.22
CA ARG A 289 -2.35 -13.12 -17.38
C ARG A 289 -3.13 -12.57 -18.56
N ASN A 290 -3.27 -11.24 -18.63
CA ASN A 290 -4.05 -10.57 -19.66
C ASN A 290 -3.44 -10.78 -21.04
N TYR A 291 -2.10 -10.72 -21.15
CA TYR A 291 -1.41 -11.00 -22.41
C TYR A 291 -1.61 -12.43 -22.91
N GLN A 292 -1.60 -13.43 -22.02
CA GLN A 292 -1.90 -14.81 -22.41
C GLN A 292 -3.34 -15.00 -22.89
N LYS A 293 -4.30 -14.28 -22.28
CA LYS A 293 -5.72 -14.38 -22.61
C LYS A 293 -6.14 -13.54 -23.81
N ASP A 294 -5.37 -12.52 -24.17
CA ASP A 294 -5.70 -11.62 -25.28
C ASP A 294 -5.72 -12.37 -26.63
N LYS A 295 -6.74 -12.09 -27.42
CA LYS A 295 -7.01 -12.75 -28.72
C LYS A 295 -6.50 -11.95 -29.92
N GLY A 296 -5.68 -10.92 -29.70
CA GLY A 296 -5.06 -10.11 -30.73
C GLY A 296 -4.27 -10.95 -31.71
N LYS A 297 -4.28 -10.55 -32.98
CA LYS A 297 -3.69 -11.33 -34.09
C LYS A 297 -2.18 -11.17 -34.18
N THR A 298 -1.63 -10.07 -33.66
CA THR A 298 -0.20 -9.75 -33.70
C THR A 298 0.31 -9.42 -32.30
N ILE A 299 1.61 -9.60 -32.09
CA ILE A 299 2.31 -9.24 -30.83
C ILE A 299 2.02 -7.78 -30.43
N GLN A 300 2.11 -6.86 -31.40
CA GLN A 300 1.82 -5.43 -31.19
C GLN A 300 0.37 -5.21 -30.75
N GLN A 301 -0.60 -5.86 -31.41
CA GLN A 301 -2.01 -5.71 -31.06
C GLN A 301 -2.26 -6.22 -29.64
N LYS A 302 -1.75 -7.42 -29.31
CA LYS A 302 -1.86 -8.00 -27.98
C LYS A 302 -1.27 -7.09 -26.90
N PHE A 303 -0.05 -6.62 -27.11
CA PHE A 303 0.64 -5.75 -26.17
C PHE A 303 -0.12 -4.44 -25.96
N ASN A 304 -0.56 -3.79 -27.03
CA ASN A 304 -1.28 -2.52 -26.94
C ASN A 304 -2.63 -2.67 -26.22
N ASN A 305 -3.38 -3.73 -26.49
CA ASN A 305 -4.64 -4.01 -25.77
C ASN A 305 -4.38 -4.11 -24.27
N VAL A 306 -3.44 -4.98 -23.87
CA VAL A 306 -3.12 -5.23 -22.46
C VAL A 306 -2.65 -3.96 -21.74
N ILE A 307 -1.80 -3.16 -22.37
CA ILE A 307 -1.30 -1.90 -21.79
C ILE A 307 -2.42 -0.86 -21.68
N ASN A 308 -3.30 -0.76 -22.67
CA ASN A 308 -4.43 0.17 -22.61
C ASN A 308 -5.45 -0.26 -21.54
N ASP A 309 -5.79 -1.53 -21.46
CA ASP A 309 -6.70 -2.06 -20.43
C ASP A 309 -6.14 -1.79 -19.02
N GLN A 310 -4.84 -2.03 -18.81
CA GLN A 310 -4.19 -1.75 -17.53
C GLN A 310 -4.12 -0.25 -17.22
N LYS A 311 -3.88 0.61 -18.23
CA LYS A 311 -3.93 2.07 -18.07
C LYS A 311 -5.32 2.52 -17.60
N GLU A 312 -6.37 2.05 -18.27
CA GLU A 312 -7.75 2.39 -17.91
C GLU A 312 -8.09 1.91 -16.51
N LEU A 313 -7.67 0.70 -16.13
CA LEU A 313 -7.85 0.17 -14.78
C LEU A 313 -7.19 1.07 -13.72
N LEU A 314 -5.93 1.47 -13.92
CA LEU A 314 -5.23 2.36 -12.98
C LEU A 314 -5.92 3.71 -12.85
N GLN A 315 -6.37 4.30 -13.97
CA GLN A 315 -7.12 5.56 -13.96
C GLN A 315 -8.47 5.41 -13.24
N GLN A 316 -9.20 4.32 -13.48
CA GLN A 316 -10.46 4.04 -12.79
C GLN A 316 -10.25 3.82 -11.29
N GLU A 317 -9.21 3.09 -10.88
CA GLU A 317 -8.87 2.90 -9.47
C GLU A 317 -8.55 4.24 -8.78
N TYR A 318 -7.76 5.10 -9.42
CA TYR A 318 -7.46 6.43 -8.91
C TYR A 318 -8.73 7.29 -8.80
N LEU A 319 -9.57 7.32 -9.84
CA LEU A 319 -10.81 8.07 -9.84
C LEU A 319 -11.86 7.50 -8.87
N SER A 320 -11.77 6.22 -8.49
CA SER A 320 -12.64 5.64 -7.44
C SER A 320 -12.44 6.31 -6.08
N LEU A 321 -11.30 6.98 -5.85
CA LEU A 321 -11.07 7.79 -4.64
C LEU A 321 -12.08 8.94 -4.52
N LEU A 322 -12.64 9.43 -5.63
CA LEU A 322 -13.68 10.46 -5.61
C LEU A 322 -14.92 10.02 -4.82
N LEU A 323 -15.27 8.73 -4.89
CA LEU A 323 -16.39 8.16 -4.15
C LEU A 323 -16.05 7.94 -2.68
N LYS A 324 -14.79 7.59 -2.38
CA LYS A 324 -14.35 7.22 -1.03
C LYS A 324 -14.07 8.44 -0.15
N ILE A 325 -13.52 9.49 -0.74
CA ILE A 325 -13.05 10.68 -0.04
C ILE A 325 -13.47 11.96 -0.82
N PRO A 326 -14.79 12.22 -0.94
CA PRO A 326 -15.34 13.25 -1.83
C PRO A 326 -14.81 14.66 -1.54
N GLN A 327 -14.42 14.93 -0.30
CA GLN A 327 -13.76 16.18 0.12
C GLN A 327 -12.44 16.48 -0.61
N TYR A 328 -11.83 15.50 -1.28
CA TYR A 328 -10.61 15.69 -2.09
C TYR A 328 -10.88 15.65 -3.60
N SER A 329 -12.13 15.76 -4.06
CA SER A 329 -12.45 15.50 -5.47
C SER A 329 -11.73 16.39 -6.47
N SER A 330 -11.61 17.69 -6.17
CA SER A 330 -10.87 18.66 -6.99
C SER A 330 -9.38 18.34 -7.06
N ILE A 331 -8.81 17.95 -5.91
CA ILE A 331 -7.41 17.54 -5.75
C ILE A 331 -7.12 16.29 -6.59
N ILE A 332 -7.99 15.28 -6.53
CA ILE A 332 -7.85 14.03 -7.29
C ILE A 332 -7.92 14.32 -8.79
N ARG A 333 -8.93 15.06 -9.27
CA ARG A 333 -9.05 15.39 -10.71
C ARG A 333 -7.85 16.18 -11.24
N THR A 334 -7.39 17.16 -10.46
CA THR A 334 -6.22 17.97 -10.81
C THR A 334 -4.94 17.13 -10.81
N GLY A 335 -4.85 16.13 -9.94
CA GLY A 335 -3.71 15.20 -9.88
C GLY A 335 -3.56 14.38 -11.15
N LEU A 336 -4.66 13.87 -11.70
CA LEU A 336 -4.62 13.14 -12.98
C LEU A 336 -4.13 14.04 -14.13
N ASN A 337 -4.63 15.28 -14.21
CA ASN A 337 -4.18 16.26 -15.19
C ASN A 337 -2.69 16.62 -15.02
N LEU A 338 -2.22 16.83 -13.78
CA LEU A 338 -0.80 17.05 -13.51
C LEU A 338 0.03 15.86 -14.01
N PHE A 339 -0.41 14.64 -13.73
CA PHE A 339 0.29 13.43 -14.16
C PHE A 339 0.38 13.32 -15.68
N ASP A 340 -0.72 13.55 -16.41
CA ASP A 340 -0.72 13.53 -17.88
C ASP A 340 0.26 14.57 -18.45
N LYS A 341 0.32 15.76 -17.86
CA LYS A 341 1.29 16.81 -18.25
C LYS A 341 2.74 16.41 -17.97
N ILE A 342 3.01 15.72 -16.84
CA ILE A 342 4.33 15.15 -16.53
C ILE A 342 4.75 14.13 -17.60
N ILE A 343 3.86 13.21 -17.95
CA ILE A 343 4.11 12.19 -18.99
C ILE A 343 4.43 12.85 -20.33
N ASN A 344 3.67 13.87 -20.73
CA ASN A 344 3.90 14.59 -21.98
C ASN A 344 5.27 15.29 -22.00
N GLU A 345 5.67 15.96 -20.93
CA GLU A 345 6.96 16.66 -20.88
C GLU A 345 8.15 15.68 -20.87
N LEU A 346 8.05 14.55 -20.18
CA LEU A 346 9.08 13.51 -20.20
C LEU A 346 9.15 12.80 -21.57
N THR A 347 8.01 12.59 -22.21
CA THR A 347 7.94 12.04 -23.58
C THR A 347 8.67 12.96 -24.56
N LYS A 348 8.40 14.27 -24.53
CA LYS A 348 9.12 15.26 -25.35
C LYS A 348 10.62 15.27 -25.05
N ALA A 349 11.00 15.20 -23.77
CA ALA A 349 12.40 15.19 -23.37
C ALA A 349 13.17 13.97 -23.93
N ASN A 350 12.56 12.78 -23.87
CA ASN A 350 13.15 11.57 -24.44
C ASN A 350 13.18 11.59 -25.98
N GLN A 351 12.13 12.09 -26.62
CA GLN A 351 12.08 12.24 -28.08
C GLN A 351 13.09 13.28 -28.60
N SER A 352 13.55 14.18 -27.73
CA SER A 352 14.56 15.19 -28.09
C SER A 352 15.99 14.74 -27.76
N ASN A 353 16.17 13.64 -27.03
CA ASN A 353 17.48 13.14 -26.62
C ASN A 353 17.61 11.64 -26.92
N PRO A 354 18.28 11.26 -28.02
CA PRO A 354 18.45 9.85 -28.36
C PRO A 354 19.48 9.13 -27.48
N ASP A 355 20.34 9.81 -26.73
CA ASP A 355 21.49 9.17 -26.07
C ASP A 355 21.22 8.81 -24.60
N GLU A 356 20.41 9.59 -23.90
CA GLU A 356 20.08 9.37 -22.49
C GLU A 356 18.56 9.27 -22.29
N LYS A 357 18.14 8.45 -21.32
CA LYS A 357 16.72 8.41 -20.92
C LYS A 357 16.46 9.41 -19.80
N GLN A 358 15.35 10.14 -19.92
CA GLN A 358 14.80 11.02 -18.90
C GLN A 358 13.49 10.42 -18.37
N VAL A 359 13.53 9.92 -17.14
CA VAL A 359 12.39 9.28 -16.47
C VAL A 359 12.09 9.91 -15.11
N CYS A 360 12.74 11.04 -14.79
CA CYS A 360 12.58 11.71 -13.52
C CYS A 360 12.16 13.16 -13.76
N VAL A 361 11.09 13.59 -13.09
CA VAL A 361 10.67 14.99 -13.01
C VAL A 361 11.04 15.54 -11.64
N GLY A 362 11.55 16.77 -11.60
CA GLY A 362 11.85 17.50 -10.37
C GLY A 362 10.91 18.67 -10.25
N ILE A 363 10.03 18.63 -9.26
CA ILE A 363 9.08 19.73 -8.99
C ILE A 363 9.69 20.61 -7.90
N MET A 364 9.88 21.90 -8.21
CA MET A 364 10.44 22.87 -7.27
C MET A 364 9.54 23.02 -6.05
N GLU A 365 10.12 23.04 -4.86
CA GLU A 365 9.41 23.34 -3.62
C GLU A 365 9.17 24.85 -3.52
N GLU A 366 7.89 25.24 -3.44
CA GLU A 366 7.42 26.61 -3.30
C GLU A 366 6.34 26.69 -2.21
N PRO A 367 6.04 27.84 -1.59
CA PRO A 367 5.00 27.95 -0.56
C PRO A 367 3.63 27.39 -1.01
N GLU A 368 3.30 27.52 -2.30
CA GLU A 368 2.07 27.00 -2.91
C GLU A 368 2.07 25.46 -3.05
N THR A 369 3.24 24.80 -3.04
CA THR A 369 3.37 23.35 -3.23
C THR A 369 2.95 22.51 -2.02
N HIS A 370 2.73 23.11 -0.85
CA HIS A 370 2.18 22.37 0.29
C HIS A 370 0.78 21.80 -0.02
N ARG A 371 -0.04 22.51 -0.83
CA ARG A 371 -1.35 22.00 -1.31
C ARG A 371 -1.19 20.82 -2.28
N VAL A 372 -0.12 20.84 -3.08
CA VAL A 372 0.24 19.81 -4.06
C VAL A 372 0.71 18.52 -3.38
N GLY A 373 1.31 18.62 -2.19
CA GLY A 373 1.81 17.45 -1.45
C GLY A 373 0.76 16.35 -1.24
N ARG A 374 -0.50 16.72 -0.93
CA ARG A 374 -1.58 15.73 -0.79
C ARG A 374 -1.97 15.07 -2.11
N MET A 375 -2.02 15.87 -3.18
CA MET A 375 -2.29 15.40 -4.55
C MET A 375 -1.25 14.36 -4.99
N ILE A 376 0.03 14.66 -4.78
CA ILE A 376 1.14 13.76 -5.09
C ILE A 376 1.03 12.47 -4.28
N LYS A 377 0.69 12.53 -2.98
CA LYS A 377 0.50 11.32 -2.17
C LYS A 377 -0.62 10.40 -2.69
N PHE A 378 -1.70 10.95 -3.24
CA PHE A 378 -2.74 10.13 -3.91
C PHE A 378 -2.22 9.49 -5.20
N LEU A 379 -1.42 10.21 -5.99
CA LEU A 379 -0.79 9.64 -7.19
C LEU A 379 0.19 8.52 -6.81
N ILE A 380 1.00 8.70 -5.77
CA ILE A 380 1.92 7.67 -5.25
C ILE A 380 1.13 6.43 -4.79
N GLU A 381 0.04 6.62 -4.06
CA GLU A 381 -0.79 5.50 -3.58
C GLU A 381 -1.41 4.67 -4.70
N ALA A 382 -1.82 5.33 -5.79
CA ALA A 382 -2.37 4.68 -6.97
C ALA A 382 -1.31 4.10 -7.91
N GLY A 383 -0.01 4.24 -7.57
CA GLY A 383 1.09 3.73 -8.39
C GLY A 383 1.48 4.63 -9.57
N PHE A 384 0.93 5.84 -9.67
CA PHE A 384 1.24 6.76 -10.79
C PHE A 384 2.63 7.38 -10.67
N LEU A 385 3.07 7.70 -9.44
CA LEU A 385 4.37 8.33 -9.18
C LEU A 385 5.16 7.57 -8.13
N TYR A 386 6.45 7.34 -8.37
CA TYR A 386 7.42 6.87 -7.38
C TYR A 386 8.22 8.05 -6.85
N GLU A 387 8.31 8.19 -5.53
CA GLU A 387 9.09 9.24 -4.87
C GLU A 387 10.56 8.80 -4.69
N ILE A 388 11.50 9.56 -5.26
CA ILE A 388 12.94 9.25 -5.19
C ILE A 388 13.61 9.99 -4.02
N GLY A 389 13.05 11.12 -3.60
CA GLY A 389 13.60 11.99 -2.56
C GLY A 389 14.17 13.30 -3.12
N PRO A 390 14.33 14.33 -2.28
CA PRO A 390 14.66 15.68 -2.73
C PRO A 390 16.08 15.78 -3.31
N LEU A 391 16.30 16.82 -4.11
CA LEU A 391 17.60 17.27 -4.59
C LEU A 391 17.80 18.73 -4.17
N HIS A 392 18.82 18.98 -3.34
CA HIS A 392 19.28 20.32 -3.01
C HIS A 392 20.27 20.78 -4.08
N GLU A 393 19.97 21.91 -4.73
CA GLU A 393 20.94 22.57 -5.64
C GLU A 393 21.63 23.75 -4.95
N CYS A 394 20.87 24.53 -4.18
CA CYS A 394 21.31 25.63 -3.30
C CYS A 394 20.38 25.67 -2.07
N PRO A 395 20.69 26.43 -1.00
CA PRO A 395 19.82 26.56 0.18
C PRO A 395 18.35 26.92 -0.16
N ASP A 396 18.16 27.74 -1.20
CA ASP A 396 16.84 28.26 -1.61
C ASP A 396 16.19 27.51 -2.79
N ARG A 397 16.82 26.43 -3.30
CA ARG A 397 16.29 25.67 -4.45
C ARG A 397 16.28 24.17 -4.19
N MET A 398 15.11 23.74 -3.75
CA MET A 398 14.76 22.36 -3.45
C MET A 398 13.86 21.78 -4.54
N PHE A 399 14.21 20.59 -5.04
CA PHE A 399 13.38 19.87 -6.01
C PHE A 399 12.97 18.51 -5.45
N ASN A 400 11.67 18.30 -5.31
CA ASN A 400 11.11 16.99 -5.00
C ASN A 400 11.06 16.16 -6.30
N ARG A 401 11.68 14.98 -6.28
CA ARG A 401 11.87 14.15 -7.47
C ARG A 401 10.90 12.99 -7.50
N TYR A 402 10.28 12.82 -8.66
CA TYR A 402 9.31 11.77 -8.93
C TYR A 402 9.63 11.07 -10.24
N MET A 403 9.39 9.76 -10.29
CA MET A 403 9.42 8.96 -11.50
C MET A 403 7.99 8.53 -11.80
N PRO A 404 7.43 8.81 -12.98
CA PRO A 404 6.10 8.35 -13.31
C PRO A 404 6.11 6.89 -13.76
N ASP A 405 4.94 6.28 -13.70
CA ASP A 405 4.72 4.92 -14.14
C ASP A 405 5.15 4.70 -15.60
N PHE A 406 6.03 3.74 -15.81
CA PHE A 406 6.62 3.39 -17.10
C PHE A 406 5.57 2.89 -18.09
N LEU A 407 4.47 2.31 -17.63
CA LEU A 407 3.34 1.93 -18.48
C LEU A 407 2.84 3.12 -19.31
N PHE A 408 2.68 4.28 -18.67
CA PHE A 408 2.20 5.49 -19.33
C PHE A 408 3.26 6.08 -20.27
N LEU A 409 4.54 6.02 -19.91
CA LEU A 409 5.64 6.45 -20.79
C LEU A 409 5.74 5.55 -22.04
N ILE A 410 5.64 4.23 -21.88
CA ILE A 410 5.63 3.27 -23.00
C ILE A 410 4.42 3.52 -23.90
N GLN A 411 3.23 3.70 -23.31
CA GLN A 411 1.99 3.97 -24.05
C GLN A 411 2.05 5.28 -24.83
N ASN A 412 2.69 6.32 -24.28
CA ASN A 412 2.92 7.61 -24.95
C ASN A 412 4.12 7.60 -25.90
N ARG A 413 4.76 6.44 -26.13
CA ARG A 413 5.93 6.29 -27.01
C ARG A 413 7.10 7.18 -26.60
N ALA A 414 7.31 7.35 -25.29
CA ALA A 414 8.46 8.10 -24.77
C ALA A 414 9.79 7.45 -25.17
N PHE A 415 9.81 6.14 -25.42
CA PHE A 415 11.02 5.35 -25.67
C PHE A 415 11.12 4.83 -27.12
N SER A 416 10.38 5.43 -28.06
CA SER A 416 10.44 5.06 -29.49
C SER A 416 10.49 6.31 -30.37
N PHE A 417 11.32 6.25 -31.41
CA PHE A 417 11.41 7.26 -32.48
C PHE A 417 10.70 6.83 -33.77
N THR A 418 10.41 5.53 -33.90
CA THR A 418 9.82 4.97 -35.13
C THR A 418 8.31 4.84 -34.98
N LYS A 419 7.58 4.89 -36.10
CA LYS A 419 6.12 4.73 -36.10
C LYS A 419 5.69 3.29 -35.78
N GLY A 420 6.58 2.32 -35.96
CA GLY A 420 6.35 0.88 -35.75
C GLY A 420 6.55 0.45 -34.30
N PHE A 421 6.03 -0.74 -33.97
CA PHE A 421 6.30 -1.38 -32.69
C PHE A 421 7.51 -2.31 -32.83
N ASN A 422 8.57 -2.00 -32.11
CA ASN A 422 9.75 -2.85 -31.98
C ASN A 422 10.10 -2.97 -30.50
N ALA A 423 9.73 -4.08 -29.88
CA ALA A 423 9.93 -4.30 -28.45
C ALA A 423 11.41 -4.19 -28.06
N LYS A 424 12.31 -4.75 -28.88
CA LYS A 424 13.74 -4.73 -28.66
C LYS A 424 14.32 -3.31 -28.66
N GLU A 425 13.91 -2.45 -29.60
CA GLU A 425 14.34 -1.04 -29.64
C GLU A 425 13.85 -0.25 -28.42
N ILE A 426 12.61 -0.48 -27.99
CA ILE A 426 12.04 0.16 -26.79
C ILE A 426 12.84 -0.25 -25.55
N ILE A 427 13.14 -1.54 -25.38
CA ILE A 427 13.96 -2.06 -24.27
C ILE A 427 15.37 -1.46 -24.30
N LEU A 428 15.99 -1.41 -25.48
CA LEU A 428 17.31 -0.79 -25.64
C LEU A 428 17.30 0.67 -25.20
N PHE A 429 16.25 1.43 -25.52
CA PHE A 429 16.10 2.80 -25.03
C PHE A 429 15.89 2.86 -23.53
N ILE A 430 14.99 2.04 -22.98
CA ILE A 430 14.73 1.98 -21.53
C ILE A 430 16.00 1.63 -20.73
N ASN A 431 16.90 0.82 -21.29
CA ASN A 431 18.16 0.45 -20.64
C ASN A 431 19.30 1.45 -20.86
N LYS A 432 19.08 2.55 -21.58
CA LYS A 432 20.07 3.64 -21.66
C LYS A 432 20.34 4.23 -20.28
N LYS A 433 21.47 4.92 -20.20
CA LYS A 433 21.87 5.68 -19.02
C LYS A 433 20.79 6.72 -18.68
N THR A 434 20.36 6.72 -17.42
CA THR A 434 19.44 7.74 -16.89
C THR A 434 20.16 9.08 -16.84
N ASN A 435 19.52 10.13 -17.34
CA ASN A 435 19.98 11.49 -17.13
C ASN A 435 19.99 11.78 -15.62
N LYS A 436 21.16 12.12 -15.08
CA LYS A 436 21.33 12.32 -13.63
C LYS A 436 20.52 13.50 -13.10
N ARG A 437 20.19 14.48 -13.97
CA ARG A 437 19.41 15.65 -13.60
C ARG A 437 17.95 15.39 -13.92
N PRO A 438 17.03 15.57 -12.95
CA PRO A 438 15.61 15.46 -13.26
C PRO A 438 15.20 16.56 -14.26
N LEU A 439 14.10 16.34 -14.97
CA LEU A 439 13.44 17.40 -15.72
C LEU A 439 12.84 18.39 -14.72
N ARG A 440 13.55 19.49 -14.48
CA ARG A 440 13.19 20.50 -13.48
C ARG A 440 12.07 21.39 -13.98
N LYS A 441 11.01 21.49 -13.19
CA LYS A 441 9.80 22.24 -13.52
C LYS A 441 9.25 22.90 -12.25
N GLN A 442 8.69 24.09 -12.40
CA GLN A 442 7.85 24.69 -11.37
C GLN A 442 6.44 24.11 -11.47
N ILE A 443 5.69 24.07 -10.36
CA ILE A 443 4.32 23.55 -10.43
C ILE A 443 3.44 24.36 -11.39
N LYS A 444 3.67 25.68 -11.46
CA LYS A 444 2.98 26.62 -12.36
C LYS A 444 3.20 26.32 -13.85
N SER A 445 4.28 25.62 -14.19
CA SER A 445 4.52 25.18 -15.56
C SER A 445 3.62 24.02 -15.99
N PHE A 446 3.05 23.30 -15.01
CA PHE A 446 2.07 22.25 -15.25
C PHE A 446 0.65 22.75 -15.01
N LEU A 447 0.39 23.49 -13.94
CA LEU A 447 -0.95 23.90 -13.54
C LEU A 447 -1.09 25.42 -13.59
N ASP A 448 -2.12 25.90 -14.28
CA ASP A 448 -2.43 27.33 -14.29
C ASP A 448 -2.96 27.81 -12.92
N GLU A 449 -3.06 29.12 -12.72
CA GLU A 449 -3.50 29.71 -11.46
C GLU A 449 -4.92 29.26 -11.05
N ASN A 450 -5.82 29.06 -12.02
CA ASN A 450 -7.17 28.56 -11.74
C ASN A 450 -7.13 27.12 -11.24
N GLN A 451 -6.31 26.27 -11.85
CA GLN A 451 -6.09 24.88 -11.43
C GLN A 451 -5.46 24.82 -10.03
N LEU A 452 -4.48 25.67 -9.73
CA LEU A 452 -3.85 25.75 -8.41
C LEU A 452 -4.83 26.25 -7.33
N ASN A 453 -5.65 27.25 -7.64
CA ASN A 453 -6.70 27.73 -6.75
C ASN A 453 -7.79 26.68 -6.47
N ASN A 454 -8.01 25.77 -7.43
CA ASN A 454 -8.94 24.65 -7.28
C ASN A 454 -8.39 23.50 -6.41
N ILE A 455 -7.10 23.48 -6.06
CA ILE A 455 -6.53 22.50 -5.12
C ILE A 455 -6.92 22.89 -3.69
N ARG A 456 -8.18 22.63 -3.35
CA ARG A 456 -8.79 22.89 -2.03
C ARG A 456 -9.64 21.71 -1.60
N LEU A 457 -9.89 21.62 -0.29
CA LEU A 457 -10.88 20.68 0.22
C LEU A 457 -12.27 21.11 -0.27
N ASN A 458 -13.01 20.18 -0.85
CA ASN A 458 -14.39 20.38 -1.22
C ASN A 458 -15.27 20.23 0.01
N LEU A 459 -16.08 21.23 0.28
CA LEU A 459 -17.03 21.21 1.38
C LEU A 459 -18.34 20.57 0.91
N PRO A 460 -19.09 19.90 1.81
CA PRO A 460 -20.40 19.39 1.47
C PRO A 460 -21.31 20.53 1.00
N ALA A 461 -22.17 20.23 0.02
CA ALA A 461 -23.14 21.18 -0.49
C ALA A 461 -24.07 21.70 0.63
N CYS A 462 -24.56 22.92 0.48
CA CYS A 462 -25.54 23.50 1.39
C CYS A 462 -26.76 22.57 1.48
N SER A 463 -27.13 22.19 2.70
CA SER A 463 -28.26 21.29 2.96
C SER A 463 -29.62 21.84 2.51
N LYS A 464 -29.70 23.16 2.23
CA LYS A 464 -30.92 23.85 1.84
C LYS A 464 -31.07 24.02 0.33
N CYS A 465 -29.98 24.31 -0.40
CA CYS A 465 -30.04 24.64 -1.83
C CYS A 465 -29.16 23.76 -2.72
N GLY A 466 -28.39 22.83 -2.16
CA GLY A 466 -27.52 21.94 -2.92
C GLY A 466 -26.31 22.62 -3.59
N THR A 467 -26.07 23.91 -3.34
CA THR A 467 -24.90 24.62 -3.88
C THR A 467 -23.64 24.26 -3.11
N GLU A 468 -22.53 24.00 -3.80
CA GLU A 468 -21.23 23.72 -3.17
C GLU A 468 -20.77 24.89 -2.29
N ARG A 469 -20.33 24.58 -1.06
CA ARG A 469 -19.82 25.59 -0.13
C ARG A 469 -18.36 25.89 -0.46
N LEU A 470 -18.00 27.18 -0.46
CA LEU A 470 -16.64 27.67 -0.70
C LEU A 470 -15.87 27.89 0.60
N THR A 471 -16.58 28.11 1.72
CA THR A 471 -16.00 28.24 3.07
C THR A 471 -16.88 27.58 4.14
N GLU A 472 -16.29 27.11 5.24
CA GLU A 472 -17.01 26.43 6.33
C GLU A 472 -18.11 27.31 6.98
N GLY A 473 -17.96 28.63 6.90
CA GLY A 473 -18.92 29.61 7.41
C GLY A 473 -20.03 30.03 6.43
N GLN A 474 -20.00 29.59 5.17
CA GLN A 474 -20.98 29.99 4.15
C GLN A 474 -22.31 29.28 4.39
N LYS A 475 -23.35 30.00 4.83
CA LYS A 475 -24.67 29.39 5.15
C LYS A 475 -25.44 28.96 3.91
#